data_AF-A0A5P8FNB7-F1
#
_entry.id   AF-A0A5P8FNB7-F1
#
_cell.length_a   1.000
_cell.length_b   1.000
_cell.length_c   1.000
_cell.angle_alpha   90.00
_cell.angle_beta   90.00
_cell.angle_gamma   90.00
#
_symmetry.space_group_name_H-M   'P 1'
#
loop_
_entity.id
_entity.type
_entity.pdbx_description
1 polymer ?
#
loop_
_entity_poly.entity_id
_entity_poly.type
_entity_poly.pdbx_seq_one_letter_code
_entity_poly.pdbx_strand_id
1 'polypeptide(L)'
;MRPLVRRAAAVLLAVLVMSTGAWGAAAPASAADPAPPDRNVIGGCLLRFDGAGKPFLSPSLGRPCIGAVSVTRTGLGDLEVRLAPGARYPQTRLLVSADTTLASRGITVGASRSPGTIALRFFDAKRGKRVDMRSAAQRARVVRGGASFGWLGRSAVDARQLDPGVDAYGRYHDRLATDDQTVAGGCAIRFGSAGPKIHANSSHHCTGVRSVGISSLGRVRIRYSDEQRGSTVNVSADPDETLVRRGIITGISSSPTELHVDLFDTRSKRRIDLRHPADRKVMAGAYANMWVAWTKTTARPGLANATTTPALDKYGDFVHGSAPAGGVRQTGCEVRFGGTGAHPSIISTSASSCTGAASVSVGPGGTLRVVAAAGTSGPIITTTTVSSRSAADYGIRAGASGGVGDTDYRFYSIRLGRTLDLRKAADRDLFRRTDAAVVLGWSRTAPVPVAVPAKG
;
A
#
# COMPACT_ATOMS: atom_id res chain seq x y z
N MET A 1 59.53 -19.97 63.82
CA MET A 1 60.13 -20.54 62.60
C MET A 1 59.04 -21.30 61.84
N ARG A 2 58.75 -20.91 60.58
CA ARG A 2 58.05 -21.76 59.59
C ARG A 2 58.95 -22.97 59.25
N PRO A 3 58.46 -24.13 58.70
CA PRO A 3 57.43 -24.18 57.65
C PRO A 3 56.52 -25.44 57.53
N LEU A 4 55.50 -25.27 56.68
CA LEU A 4 54.90 -26.16 55.65
C LEU A 4 54.38 -27.59 55.95
N VAL A 5 53.27 -27.88 55.25
CA VAL A 5 52.76 -29.16 54.66
C VAL A 5 51.37 -29.56 55.22
N ARG A 6 50.24 -29.27 54.55
CA ARG A 6 49.56 -29.96 53.41
C ARG A 6 49.10 -31.40 53.70
N ARG A 7 47.78 -31.60 53.86
CA ARG A 7 46.84 -32.34 52.95
C ARG A 7 45.72 -33.09 53.69
N ALA A 8 44.57 -33.08 53.01
CA ALA A 8 43.33 -33.75 53.33
C ALA A 8 43.29 -35.21 52.84
N ALA A 9 42.36 -35.98 53.42
CA ALA A 9 41.26 -36.70 52.75
C ALA A 9 41.11 -38.15 53.24
N ALA A 10 39.93 -38.45 53.78
CA ALA A 10 39.47 -39.77 54.21
C ALA A 10 38.66 -40.43 53.08
N VAL A 11 39.25 -41.47 52.49
CA VAL A 11 38.79 -42.89 52.42
C VAL A 11 37.28 -43.23 52.60
N LEU A 12 36.74 -43.89 51.54
CA LEU A 12 35.74 -45.01 51.46
C LEU A 12 34.27 -44.74 51.88
N LEU A 13 33.20 -45.36 51.34
CA LEU A 13 33.00 -46.66 50.69
C LEU A 13 31.61 -46.74 49.96
N ALA A 14 31.59 -47.40 48.78
CA ALA A 14 30.58 -48.27 48.11
C ALA A 14 29.06 -47.90 48.07
N VAL A 15 28.20 -48.36 47.14
CA VAL A 15 28.08 -49.63 46.41
C VAL A 15 27.34 -49.40 45.08
N LEU A 16 27.76 -50.12 44.03
CA LEU A 16 27.09 -50.29 42.74
C LEU A 16 25.81 -51.15 42.86
N VAL A 17 24.72 -50.70 42.24
CA VAL A 17 23.73 -51.59 41.59
C VAL A 17 23.60 -51.13 40.14
N MET A 18 23.89 -52.02 39.20
CA MET A 18 23.69 -51.83 37.77
C MET A 18 22.37 -52.42 37.29
N SER A 19 22.03 -52.03 36.06
CA SER A 19 21.03 -52.56 35.12
C SER A 19 19.62 -51.95 35.25
N THR A 20 18.97 -51.40 34.23
CA THR A 20 19.19 -51.22 32.78
C THR A 20 18.24 -50.11 32.31
N GLY A 21 18.71 -49.16 31.51
CA GLY A 21 17.84 -48.17 30.86
C GLY A 21 18.67 -47.19 30.03
N ALA A 22 18.53 -47.28 28.71
CA ALA A 22 19.31 -46.54 27.74
C ALA A 22 19.31 -45.03 28.02
N TRP A 23 20.50 -44.46 28.17
CA TRP A 23 20.71 -43.02 28.15
C TRP A 23 20.48 -42.55 26.72
N GLY A 24 19.26 -42.07 26.45
CA GLY A 24 19.02 -41.19 25.32
C GLY A 24 19.80 -39.90 25.58
N ALA A 25 20.95 -39.75 24.92
CA ALA A 25 21.61 -38.47 24.80
C ALA A 25 20.57 -37.47 24.28
N ALA A 26 20.29 -36.43 25.07
CA ALA A 26 19.51 -35.30 24.59
C ALA A 26 20.19 -34.80 23.32
N ALA A 27 19.47 -34.87 22.20
CA ALA A 27 19.92 -34.28 20.95
C ALA A 27 20.33 -32.83 21.26
N PRO A 28 21.49 -32.36 20.77
CA PRO A 28 21.82 -30.95 20.89
C PRO A 28 20.62 -30.19 20.32
N ALA A 29 20.11 -29.22 21.09
CA ALA A 29 19.04 -28.34 20.67
C ALA A 29 19.31 -27.97 19.22
N SER A 30 18.48 -28.48 18.31
CA SER A 30 18.62 -28.21 16.89
C SER A 30 18.76 -26.71 16.78
N ALA A 31 19.88 -26.25 16.22
CA ALA A 31 20.10 -24.85 15.93
C ALA A 31 18.77 -24.33 15.38
N ALA A 32 18.11 -23.47 16.14
CA ALA A 32 16.85 -22.90 15.73
C ALA A 32 17.10 -22.36 14.33
N ASP A 33 16.31 -22.81 13.35
CA ASP A 33 16.39 -22.29 11.99
C ASP A 33 16.54 -20.76 12.09
N PRO A 34 17.50 -20.15 11.36
CA PRO A 34 17.63 -18.71 11.38
C PRO A 34 16.26 -18.11 11.07
N ALA A 35 15.72 -17.33 12.02
CA ALA A 35 14.39 -16.75 11.92
C ALA A 35 14.24 -16.13 10.52
N PRO A 36 13.15 -16.43 9.79
CA PRO A 36 13.01 -15.96 8.42
C PRO A 36 13.10 -14.43 8.40
N PRO A 37 13.74 -13.84 7.37
CA PRO A 37 13.90 -12.40 7.26
C PRO A 37 12.53 -11.70 7.24
N ASP A 38 12.42 -10.56 7.93
CA ASP A 38 11.40 -9.51 7.80
C ASP A 38 10.07 -9.93 7.12
N ARG A 39 9.15 -10.58 7.84
CA ARG A 39 7.78 -10.78 7.32
C ARG A 39 6.98 -9.49 7.38
N ASN A 40 6.34 -9.14 6.27
CA ASN A 40 5.42 -8.01 6.24
C ASN A 40 4.02 -8.44 6.66
N VAL A 41 3.46 -7.70 7.62
CA VAL A 41 2.04 -7.73 7.97
C VAL A 41 1.28 -6.85 6.99
N ILE A 42 0.18 -7.37 6.49
CA ILE A 42 -0.67 -6.73 5.49
C ILE A 42 -2.06 -6.57 6.10
N GLY A 43 -2.55 -5.33 6.05
CA GLY A 43 -3.88 -5.00 6.52
C GLY A 43 -4.63 -4.12 5.53
N GLY A 44 -5.92 -4.02 5.77
CA GLY A 44 -6.82 -3.23 4.95
C GLY A 44 -8.26 -3.51 5.29
N CYS A 45 -9.12 -2.58 4.90
CA CYS A 45 -10.56 -2.69 5.11
C CYS A 45 -11.28 -1.69 4.19
N LEU A 46 -12.59 -1.89 4.06
CA LEU A 46 -13.47 -0.95 3.40
C LEU A 46 -14.15 -0.08 4.45
N LEU A 47 -13.95 1.23 4.33
CA LEU A 47 -14.76 2.21 5.04
C LEU A 47 -16.02 2.52 4.23
N ARG A 48 -17.18 2.50 4.86
CA ARG A 48 -18.47 2.88 4.26
C ARG A 48 -19.18 3.96 5.08
N PHE A 49 -20.14 4.61 4.43
CA PHE A 49 -21.03 5.58 5.04
C PHE A 49 -22.48 5.16 4.87
N ASP A 50 -23.24 5.14 5.95
CA ASP A 50 -24.68 4.86 5.92
C ASP A 50 -25.50 6.02 5.33
N GLY A 51 -26.84 5.92 5.38
CA GLY A 51 -27.75 6.95 4.89
C GLY A 51 -27.62 8.31 5.62
N ALA A 52 -27.14 8.32 6.86
CA ALA A 52 -26.88 9.52 7.65
C ALA A 52 -25.42 10.02 7.52
N GLY A 53 -24.61 9.32 6.73
CA GLY A 53 -23.19 9.60 6.57
C GLY A 53 -22.35 9.18 7.78
N LYS A 54 -22.85 8.29 8.65
CA LYS A 54 -22.06 7.74 9.76
C LYS A 54 -21.06 6.73 9.18
N PRO A 55 -19.77 6.83 9.55
CA PRO A 55 -18.75 5.89 9.08
C PRO A 55 -18.87 4.54 9.79
N PHE A 56 -18.62 3.46 9.06
CA PHE A 56 -18.45 2.12 9.62
C PHE A 56 -17.46 1.30 8.78
N LEU A 57 -16.80 0.33 9.42
CA LEU A 57 -15.97 -0.66 8.74
C LEU A 57 -16.88 -1.74 8.15
N SER A 58 -16.65 -2.12 6.89
CA SER A 58 -17.54 -2.99 6.12
C SER A 58 -16.80 -4.25 5.65
N PRO A 59 -16.60 -5.25 6.54
CA PRO A 59 -16.07 -6.53 6.15
C PRO A 59 -17.09 -7.30 5.27
N SER A 60 -16.58 -8.07 4.32
CA SER A 60 -17.36 -9.03 3.51
C SER A 60 -16.43 -10.12 2.97
N LEU A 61 -16.99 -11.21 2.45
CA LEU A 61 -16.17 -12.28 1.85
C LEU A 61 -15.19 -11.76 0.81
N GLY A 62 -15.57 -10.78 -0.02
CA GLY A 62 -14.70 -10.22 -1.07
C GLY A 62 -13.79 -9.09 -0.61
N ARG A 63 -13.99 -8.59 0.62
CA ARG A 63 -13.31 -7.43 1.23
C ARG A 63 -13.20 -7.64 2.75
N PRO A 64 -12.27 -8.49 3.23
CA PRO A 64 -12.06 -8.65 4.66
C PRO A 64 -11.51 -7.35 5.28
N CYS A 65 -11.73 -7.19 6.58
CA CYS A 65 -11.10 -6.12 7.36
C CYS A 65 -10.02 -6.75 8.23
N ILE A 66 -8.75 -6.62 7.81
CA ILE A 66 -7.60 -7.24 8.45
C ILE A 66 -6.88 -6.18 9.26
N GLY A 67 -6.88 -6.33 10.60
CA GLY A 67 -6.18 -5.45 11.53
C GLY A 67 -6.80 -4.07 11.77
N ALA A 68 -7.98 -3.79 11.22
CA ALA A 68 -8.78 -2.60 11.49
C ALA A 68 -9.93 -2.94 12.44
N VAL A 69 -10.04 -2.25 13.58
CA VAL A 69 -10.95 -2.63 14.67
C VAL A 69 -12.18 -1.73 14.73
N SER A 70 -11.98 -0.43 14.63
CA SER A 70 -13.08 0.54 14.70
C SER A 70 -12.75 1.79 13.91
N VAL A 71 -13.79 2.55 13.58
CA VAL A 71 -13.65 3.89 13.00
C VAL A 71 -14.41 4.90 13.84
N THR A 72 -13.73 5.99 14.19
CA THR A 72 -14.31 7.10 14.95
C THR A 72 -14.11 8.40 14.18
N ARG A 73 -14.89 9.43 14.53
CA ARG A 73 -14.67 10.79 14.03
C ARG A 73 -13.80 11.53 15.03
N THR A 74 -12.82 12.30 14.54
CA THR A 74 -11.96 13.10 15.42
C THR A 74 -12.54 14.50 15.65
N GLY A 75 -12.02 15.19 16.66
CA GLY A 75 -12.35 16.60 16.93
C GLY A 75 -11.99 17.55 15.78
N LEU A 76 -11.04 17.14 14.92
CA LEU A 76 -10.66 17.89 13.71
C LEU A 76 -11.62 17.68 12.53
N GLY A 77 -12.57 16.75 12.62
CA GLY A 77 -13.45 16.38 11.51
C GLY A 77 -12.88 15.34 10.55
N ASP A 78 -11.82 14.64 10.96
CA ASP A 78 -11.29 13.46 10.25
C ASP A 78 -12.01 12.20 10.69
N LEU A 79 -11.73 11.10 9.98
CA LEU A 79 -11.99 9.76 10.48
C LEU A 79 -10.69 9.14 10.96
N GLU A 80 -10.73 8.47 12.10
CA GLU A 80 -9.63 7.71 12.64
C GLU A 80 -10.00 6.24 12.69
N VAL A 81 -9.21 5.41 12.02
CA VAL A 81 -9.32 3.96 12.09
C VAL A 81 -8.36 3.46 13.16
N ARG A 82 -8.90 2.78 14.18
CA ARG A 82 -8.10 2.13 15.22
C ARG A 82 -7.59 0.78 14.73
N LEU A 83 -6.31 0.51 14.92
CA LEU A 83 -5.67 -0.74 14.53
C LEU A 83 -5.62 -1.74 15.70
N ALA A 84 -5.70 -3.03 15.36
CA ALA A 84 -5.51 -4.12 16.31
C ALA A 84 -4.09 -4.09 16.89
N PRO A 85 -3.83 -4.63 18.09
CA PRO A 85 -2.49 -4.63 18.70
C PRO A 85 -1.37 -5.11 17.77
N GLY A 86 -1.59 -6.24 17.08
CA GLY A 86 -0.63 -6.76 16.09
C GLY A 86 -0.56 -5.96 14.78
N ALA A 87 -1.41 -4.95 14.56
CA ALA A 87 -1.33 -4.07 13.38
C ALA A 87 -0.64 -2.73 13.71
N ARG A 88 -0.12 -2.54 14.93
CA ARG A 88 0.53 -1.30 15.38
C ARG A 88 2.00 -1.17 14.97
N TYR A 89 2.53 -2.12 14.21
CA TYR A 89 3.91 -2.11 13.74
C TYR A 89 4.22 -0.92 12.82
N PRO A 90 5.50 -0.52 12.71
CA PRO A 90 5.93 0.50 11.75
C PRO A 90 5.47 0.14 10.35
N GLN A 91 4.70 1.03 9.76
CA GLN A 91 4.12 0.81 8.44
C GLN A 91 5.11 1.25 7.37
N THR A 92 5.44 0.32 6.47
CA THR A 92 6.25 0.55 5.28
C THR A 92 5.45 1.24 4.17
N ARG A 93 4.18 0.87 3.99
CA ARG A 93 3.33 1.41 2.91
C ARG A 93 1.88 1.59 3.37
N LEU A 94 1.22 2.63 2.84
CA LEU A 94 -0.21 2.88 3.01
C LEU A 94 -0.80 2.95 1.62
N LEU A 95 -1.91 2.28 1.39
CA LEU A 95 -2.72 2.39 0.19
C LEU A 95 -4.04 3.03 0.57
N VAL A 96 -4.49 4.04 -0.17
CA VAL A 96 -5.78 4.66 0.07
C VAL A 96 -6.40 5.10 -1.24
N SER A 97 -7.71 4.85 -1.39
CA SER A 97 -8.45 5.34 -2.54
C SER A 97 -9.90 5.57 -2.18
N ALA A 98 -10.47 6.64 -2.74
CA ALA A 98 -11.91 6.83 -2.72
C ALA A 98 -12.55 5.72 -3.56
N ASP A 99 -13.77 5.33 -3.22
CA ASP A 99 -14.52 4.43 -4.10
C ASP A 99 -15.06 5.17 -5.33
N THR A 100 -15.59 4.40 -6.29
CA THR A 100 -16.19 4.93 -7.52
C THR A 100 -17.33 5.93 -7.25
N THR A 101 -18.10 5.72 -6.17
CA THR A 101 -19.19 6.63 -5.78
C THR A 101 -18.65 7.99 -5.33
N LEU A 102 -17.64 8.02 -4.47
CA LEU A 102 -17.03 9.27 -4.01
C LEU A 102 -16.26 9.97 -5.13
N ALA A 103 -15.46 9.25 -5.91
CA ALA A 103 -14.69 9.86 -7.00
C ALA A 103 -15.58 10.45 -8.09
N SER A 104 -16.69 9.80 -8.46
CA SER A 104 -17.67 10.38 -9.40
C SER A 104 -18.28 11.71 -8.92
N ARG A 105 -18.29 11.96 -7.60
CA ARG A 105 -18.71 13.23 -6.99
C ARG A 105 -17.59 14.25 -6.91
N GLY A 106 -16.37 13.91 -7.31
CA GLY A 106 -15.17 14.73 -7.15
C GLY A 106 -14.57 14.67 -5.76
N ILE A 107 -14.90 13.64 -4.97
CA ILE A 107 -14.37 13.46 -3.62
C ILE A 107 -13.16 12.55 -3.68
N THR A 108 -12.08 13.01 -3.05
CA THR A 108 -10.83 12.28 -2.90
C THR A 108 -10.55 12.03 -1.44
N VAL A 109 -9.67 11.07 -1.16
CA VAL A 109 -9.27 10.70 0.20
C VAL A 109 -7.74 10.72 0.32
N GLY A 110 -7.24 11.18 1.46
CA GLY A 110 -5.86 10.99 1.90
C GLY A 110 -5.83 10.17 3.19
N ALA A 111 -4.74 9.42 3.41
CA ALA A 111 -4.50 8.65 4.63
C ALA A 111 -3.18 9.03 5.27
N SER A 112 -3.06 8.86 6.58
CA SER A 112 -1.84 9.21 7.28
C SER A 112 -1.72 8.42 8.58
N ARG A 113 -0.47 8.17 8.99
CA ARG A 113 -0.14 7.22 10.06
C ARG A 113 -0.03 7.91 11.40
N SER A 114 -0.56 7.26 12.43
CA SER A 114 -0.26 7.59 13.81
C SER A 114 -0.02 6.27 14.56
N PRO A 115 0.66 6.29 15.72
CA PRO A 115 0.84 5.08 16.52
C PRO A 115 -0.50 4.36 16.78
N GLY A 116 -0.67 3.19 16.18
CA GLY A 116 -1.88 2.38 16.29
C GLY A 116 -3.15 2.92 15.62
N THR A 117 -3.09 3.99 14.82
CA THR A 117 -4.25 4.49 14.07
C THR A 117 -3.90 4.95 12.65
N ILE A 118 -4.89 4.93 11.76
CA ILE A 118 -4.82 5.52 10.42
C ILE A 118 -5.89 6.61 10.32
N ALA A 119 -5.46 7.85 10.12
CA ALA A 119 -6.36 8.97 9.92
C ALA A 119 -6.68 9.14 8.42
N LEU A 120 -7.98 9.23 8.09
CA LEU A 120 -8.53 9.41 6.75
C LEU A 120 -9.17 10.81 6.61
N ARG A 121 -8.81 11.51 5.53
CA ARG A 121 -9.22 12.88 5.19
C ARG A 121 -9.88 12.94 3.85
N PHE A 122 -11.00 13.66 3.73
CA PHE A 122 -11.77 13.75 2.50
C PHE A 122 -11.78 15.19 1.97
N PHE A 123 -11.58 15.34 0.67
CA PHE A 123 -11.61 16.64 -0.01
C PHE A 123 -12.61 16.62 -1.15
N ASP A 124 -13.53 17.59 -1.18
CA ASP A 124 -14.54 17.75 -2.24
C ASP A 124 -14.04 18.77 -3.27
N ALA A 125 -13.61 18.27 -4.44
CA ALA A 125 -13.10 19.10 -5.53
C ALA A 125 -14.15 20.06 -6.10
N LYS A 126 -15.43 19.69 -6.08
CA LYS A 126 -16.50 20.57 -6.58
C LYS A 126 -16.66 21.80 -5.69
N ARG A 127 -16.52 21.60 -4.38
CA ARG A 127 -16.63 22.65 -3.35
C ARG A 127 -15.31 23.32 -2.99
N GLY A 128 -14.18 22.81 -3.49
CA GLY A 128 -12.85 23.36 -3.22
C GLY A 128 -12.45 23.33 -1.74
N LYS A 129 -13.02 22.42 -0.95
CA LYS A 129 -12.78 22.35 0.50
C LYS A 129 -12.83 20.93 1.06
N ARG A 130 -12.22 20.78 2.23
CA ARG A 130 -12.29 19.57 3.06
C ARG A 130 -13.73 19.25 3.44
N VAL A 131 -14.05 17.97 3.52
CA VAL A 131 -15.31 17.46 4.06
C VAL A 131 -15.14 17.26 5.56
N ASP A 132 -15.77 18.12 6.35
CA ASP A 132 -15.80 18.02 7.82
C ASP A 132 -16.81 16.97 8.26
N MET A 133 -16.33 15.86 8.82
CA MET A 133 -17.17 14.76 9.28
C MET A 133 -18.02 15.11 10.51
N ARG A 134 -17.80 16.25 11.17
CA ARG A 134 -18.66 16.74 12.26
C ARG A 134 -19.94 17.36 11.74
N SER A 135 -19.91 17.97 10.55
CA SER A 135 -21.06 18.63 9.95
C SER A 135 -21.98 17.65 9.21
N ALA A 136 -23.24 17.55 9.63
CA ALA A 136 -24.24 16.71 8.96
C ALA A 136 -24.42 17.06 7.47
N ALA A 137 -24.48 18.37 7.17
CA ALA A 137 -24.60 18.87 5.80
C ALA A 137 -23.40 18.49 4.90
N GLN A 138 -22.20 18.36 5.49
CA GLN A 138 -21.03 17.90 4.75
C GLN A 138 -20.99 16.37 4.64
N ARG A 139 -21.40 15.63 5.68
CA ARG A 139 -21.53 14.17 5.63
C ARG A 139 -22.52 13.68 4.57
N ALA A 140 -23.54 14.46 4.25
CA ALA A 140 -24.45 14.19 3.12
C ALA A 140 -23.71 13.97 1.78
N ARG A 141 -22.46 14.46 1.64
CA ARG A 141 -21.64 14.27 0.44
C ARG A 141 -21.03 12.89 0.31
N VAL A 142 -20.82 12.19 1.42
CA VAL A 142 -20.16 10.87 1.44
C VAL A 142 -21.12 9.70 1.58
N VAL A 143 -22.42 9.95 1.76
CA VAL A 143 -23.46 8.92 1.90
C VAL A 143 -23.42 7.90 0.75
N ARG A 144 -23.57 6.61 1.09
CA ARG A 144 -23.52 5.48 0.15
C ARG A 144 -22.18 5.30 -0.60
N GLY A 145 -21.20 6.14 -0.31
CA GLY A 145 -19.83 5.98 -0.80
C GLY A 145 -18.94 5.32 0.24
N GLY A 146 -17.65 5.36 -0.01
CA GLY A 146 -16.65 4.76 0.86
C GLY A 146 -15.23 5.02 0.40
N ALA A 147 -14.29 4.47 1.16
CA ALA A 147 -12.88 4.48 0.82
C ALA A 147 -12.27 3.11 1.11
N SER A 148 -11.42 2.65 0.19
CA SER A 148 -10.51 1.55 0.48
C SER A 148 -9.28 2.13 1.17
N PHE A 149 -8.83 1.47 2.23
CA PHE A 149 -7.53 1.77 2.82
C PHE A 149 -6.82 0.45 3.17
N GLY A 150 -5.49 0.50 3.16
CA GLY A 150 -4.64 -0.63 3.46
C GLY A 150 -3.26 -0.19 3.88
N TRP A 151 -2.53 -1.11 4.50
CA TRP A 151 -1.17 -0.88 4.95
C TRP A 151 -0.35 -2.14 4.84
N LEU A 152 0.95 -1.93 4.76
CA LEU A 152 1.95 -2.96 4.95
C LEU A 152 2.90 -2.49 6.05
N GLY A 153 3.20 -3.34 7.01
CA GLY A 153 4.12 -3.06 8.10
C GLY A 153 5.13 -4.17 8.30
N ARG A 154 6.31 -3.82 8.80
CA ARG A 154 7.34 -4.81 9.15
C ARG A 154 7.03 -5.38 10.54
N SER A 155 6.81 -6.68 10.65
CA SER A 155 6.76 -7.35 11.95
C SER A 155 8.12 -7.93 12.28
N ALA A 156 8.58 -7.72 13.51
CA ALA A 156 9.74 -8.41 14.09
C ALA A 156 9.34 -9.64 14.92
N VAL A 157 8.06 -10.04 14.88
CA VAL A 157 7.45 -10.91 15.89
C VAL A 157 6.94 -12.21 15.29
N ASP A 158 7.07 -13.31 16.06
CA ASP A 158 6.49 -14.62 15.80
C ASP A 158 4.99 -14.51 15.48
N ALA A 159 4.57 -15.08 14.35
CA ALA A 159 3.19 -15.07 13.86
C ALA A 159 2.17 -15.62 14.87
N ARG A 160 2.62 -16.39 15.88
CA ARG A 160 1.80 -16.90 16.99
C ARG A 160 1.33 -15.83 17.98
N GLN A 161 1.92 -14.63 17.98
CA GLN A 161 1.56 -13.51 18.87
C GLN A 161 0.57 -12.51 18.23
N LEU A 162 0.02 -12.85 17.05
CA LEU A 162 -0.88 -11.97 16.30
C LEU A 162 -2.35 -12.29 16.68
N ASP A 163 -3.00 -11.31 17.33
CA ASP A 163 -4.32 -11.38 17.99
C ASP A 163 -5.50 -11.64 17.03
N PRO A 164 -6.41 -12.61 17.29
CA PRO A 164 -7.54 -12.94 16.41
C PRO A 164 -8.80 -12.09 16.68
N GLY A 165 -9.14 -11.16 15.77
CA GLY A 165 -10.46 -10.51 15.67
C GLY A 165 -11.49 -11.28 14.83
N VAL A 166 -12.58 -10.61 14.42
CA VAL A 166 -13.89 -11.17 14.01
C VAL A 166 -14.37 -10.61 12.66
N ASP A 167 -15.00 -11.44 11.82
CA ASP A 167 -15.61 -11.06 10.53
C ASP A 167 -17.15 -11.25 10.47
N ALA A 168 -17.72 -11.12 9.26
CA ALA A 168 -19.16 -11.18 8.99
C ALA A 168 -19.81 -12.58 9.14
N TYR A 169 -19.05 -13.63 9.46
CA TYR A 169 -19.53 -15.02 9.62
C TYR A 169 -19.31 -15.60 11.03
N GLY A 170 -18.87 -14.79 11.99
CA GLY A 170 -18.52 -15.24 13.35
C GLY A 170 -17.01 -15.35 13.54
N ARG A 171 -16.52 -16.26 14.41
CA ARG A 171 -15.08 -16.43 14.67
C ARG A 171 -14.37 -16.99 13.42
N TYR A 172 -13.98 -16.10 12.52
CA TYR A 172 -12.90 -16.34 11.57
C TYR A 172 -11.62 -15.85 12.23
N HIS A 173 -10.61 -16.72 12.37
CA HIS A 173 -9.33 -16.36 12.97
C HIS A 173 -8.68 -15.23 12.15
N ASP A 174 -8.72 -13.96 12.62
CA ASP A 174 -7.90 -12.90 12.04
C ASP A 174 -6.42 -13.23 12.28
N ARG A 175 -5.86 -14.03 11.40
CA ARG A 175 -4.43 -13.93 11.16
C ARG A 175 -4.23 -12.60 10.48
N LEU A 176 -3.36 -11.76 11.04
CA LEU A 176 -2.72 -10.73 10.23
C LEU A 176 -2.19 -11.41 8.99
N ALA A 177 -2.71 -11.03 7.83
CA ALA A 177 -2.27 -11.60 6.58
C ALA A 177 -0.80 -11.21 6.39
N THR A 178 0.04 -12.19 6.12
CA THR A 178 1.46 -11.98 5.86
C THR A 178 1.74 -12.04 4.37
N ASP A 179 2.93 -11.60 3.96
CA ASP A 179 3.39 -11.63 2.57
C ASP A 179 3.48 -13.04 1.97
N ASP A 180 3.66 -14.08 2.78
CA ASP A 180 3.56 -15.50 2.38
C ASP A 180 2.12 -16.01 2.20
N GLN A 181 1.12 -15.28 2.71
CA GLN A 181 -0.32 -15.62 2.61
C GLN A 181 -1.10 -14.68 1.68
N THR A 182 -0.38 -13.80 0.98
CA THR A 182 -0.99 -12.81 0.10
C THR A 182 -0.23 -12.69 -1.19
N VAL A 183 -0.97 -12.33 -2.24
CA VAL A 183 -0.40 -11.96 -3.52
C VAL A 183 -0.60 -10.46 -3.73
N ALA A 184 0.47 -9.80 -4.16
CA ALA A 184 0.42 -8.43 -4.62
C ALA A 184 0.31 -8.41 -6.14
N GLY A 185 -0.37 -7.40 -6.65
CA GLY A 185 -0.45 -7.13 -8.07
C GLY A 185 -0.53 -5.64 -8.35
N GLY A 186 -0.38 -5.29 -9.62
CA GLY A 186 -0.40 -3.92 -10.07
C GLY A 186 0.05 -3.79 -11.51
N CYS A 187 -0.18 -2.62 -12.08
CA CYS A 187 0.09 -2.36 -13.48
C CYS A 187 0.07 -0.86 -13.76
N ALA A 188 0.83 -0.43 -14.77
CA ALA A 188 0.59 0.85 -15.42
C ALA A 188 -0.49 0.67 -16.51
N ILE A 189 -1.54 1.49 -16.45
CA ILE A 189 -2.62 1.53 -17.45
C ILE A 189 -2.46 2.80 -18.28
N ARG A 190 -2.11 2.65 -19.56
CA ARG A 190 -1.92 3.76 -20.51
C ARG A 190 -3.25 4.14 -21.14
N PHE A 191 -3.52 5.44 -21.24
CA PHE A 191 -4.67 5.96 -21.98
C PHE A 191 -4.26 6.34 -23.41
N GLY A 192 -4.79 5.61 -24.39
CA GLY A 192 -4.72 5.97 -25.80
C GLY A 192 -6.04 6.56 -26.31
N SER A 193 -6.07 6.99 -27.57
CA SER A 193 -7.29 7.49 -28.24
C SER A 193 -8.41 6.45 -28.29
N ALA A 194 -8.06 5.17 -28.43
CA ALA A 194 -8.99 4.04 -28.40
C ALA A 194 -9.47 3.67 -26.98
N GLY A 195 -8.80 4.14 -25.93
CA GLY A 195 -9.14 3.83 -24.54
C GLY A 195 -7.94 3.37 -23.70
N PRO A 196 -8.23 2.88 -22.48
CA PRO A 196 -7.21 2.36 -21.57
C PRO A 196 -6.67 1.01 -22.05
N LYS A 197 -5.36 0.82 -21.94
CA LYS A 197 -4.66 -0.43 -22.28
C LYS A 197 -3.57 -0.74 -21.26
N ILE A 198 -3.20 -2.01 -21.16
CA ILE A 198 -2.05 -2.44 -20.37
C ILE A 198 -0.79 -1.74 -20.93
N HIS A 199 0.03 -1.18 -20.04
CA HIS A 199 1.33 -0.63 -20.37
C HIS A 199 2.41 -1.40 -19.62
N ALA A 200 2.97 -2.39 -20.31
CA ALA A 200 4.09 -3.18 -19.82
C ALA A 200 5.32 -2.96 -20.71
N ASN A 201 6.49 -2.79 -20.10
CA ASN A 201 7.80 -2.73 -20.74
C ASN A 201 8.90 -2.98 -19.70
N SER A 202 10.18 -2.86 -20.10
CA SER A 202 11.34 -3.08 -19.23
C SER A 202 11.40 -2.20 -17.97
N SER A 203 10.63 -1.11 -17.91
CA SER A 203 10.55 -0.21 -16.76
C SER A 203 9.22 -0.30 -15.99
N HIS A 204 8.17 -0.87 -16.62
CA HIS A 204 6.81 -0.94 -16.08
C HIS A 204 6.34 -2.39 -16.12
N HIS A 205 6.37 -3.07 -14.99
CA HIS A 205 5.88 -4.44 -14.92
C HIS A 205 4.37 -4.44 -14.68
N CYS A 206 3.68 -5.41 -15.29
CA CYS A 206 2.26 -5.66 -15.08
C CYS A 206 2.08 -7.05 -14.50
N THR A 207 1.38 -7.15 -13.37
CA THR A 207 1.17 -8.41 -12.66
C THR A 207 -0.29 -8.53 -12.28
N GLY A 208 -0.91 -9.66 -12.63
CA GLY A 208 -2.27 -10.01 -12.24
C GLY A 208 -3.39 -9.32 -13.01
N VAL A 209 -3.09 -8.76 -14.18
CA VAL A 209 -4.09 -8.19 -15.09
C VAL A 209 -4.29 -9.13 -16.27
N ARG A 210 -5.53 -9.58 -16.49
CA ARG A 210 -5.92 -10.35 -17.68
C ARG A 210 -6.29 -9.45 -18.85
N SER A 211 -7.06 -8.40 -18.58
CA SER A 211 -7.46 -7.45 -19.60
C SER A 211 -7.88 -6.12 -19.00
N VAL A 212 -7.80 -5.09 -19.83
CA VAL A 212 -8.23 -3.72 -19.53
C VAL A 212 -9.21 -3.29 -20.62
N GLY A 213 -10.26 -2.58 -20.23
CA GLY A 213 -11.21 -2.02 -21.17
C GLY A 213 -12.09 -0.97 -20.54
N ILE A 214 -13.17 -0.64 -21.24
CA ILE A 214 -14.17 0.33 -20.80
C ILE A 214 -15.43 -0.43 -20.37
N SER A 215 -15.97 -0.13 -19.20
CA SER A 215 -17.21 -0.74 -18.73
C SER A 215 -18.43 -0.10 -19.40
N SER A 216 -19.60 -0.74 -19.27
CA SER A 216 -20.88 -0.18 -19.73
C SER A 216 -21.23 1.16 -19.11
N LEU A 217 -20.63 1.50 -17.96
CA LEU A 217 -20.78 2.78 -17.25
C LEU A 217 -19.71 3.81 -17.64
N GLY A 218 -18.81 3.50 -18.57
CA GLY A 218 -17.73 4.40 -18.98
C GLY A 218 -16.53 4.45 -18.04
N ARG A 219 -16.39 3.45 -17.16
CA ARG A 219 -15.25 3.31 -16.24
C ARG A 219 -14.10 2.58 -16.91
N VAL A 220 -12.88 2.73 -16.37
CA VAL A 220 -11.84 1.73 -16.63
C VAL A 220 -12.26 0.44 -15.93
N ARG A 221 -12.27 -0.67 -16.67
CA ARG A 221 -12.47 -2.02 -16.13
C ARG A 221 -11.18 -2.80 -16.27
N ILE A 222 -10.72 -3.41 -15.17
CA ILE A 222 -9.54 -4.28 -15.15
C ILE A 222 -10.01 -5.65 -14.67
N ARG A 223 -9.88 -6.68 -15.52
CA ARG A 223 -10.14 -8.06 -15.11
C ARG A 223 -8.85 -8.66 -14.58
N TYR A 224 -8.92 -9.31 -13.43
CA TYR A 224 -7.74 -9.98 -12.89
C TYR A 224 -7.41 -11.24 -13.70
N SER A 225 -6.14 -11.65 -13.64
CA SER A 225 -5.75 -13.01 -14.03
C SER A 225 -6.40 -14.03 -13.09
N ASP A 226 -6.51 -15.27 -13.54
CA ASP A 226 -7.28 -16.29 -12.81
C ASP A 226 -6.61 -16.64 -11.47
N GLU A 227 -5.28 -16.58 -11.44
CA GLU A 227 -4.39 -16.77 -10.28
C GLU A 227 -4.46 -15.63 -9.26
N GLN A 228 -5.03 -14.51 -9.66
CA GLN A 228 -5.22 -13.34 -8.81
C GLN A 228 -6.67 -13.23 -8.35
N ARG A 229 -7.54 -14.19 -8.65
CA ARG A 229 -8.90 -14.19 -8.11
C ARG A 229 -8.84 -14.46 -6.61
N GLY A 230 -9.49 -13.60 -5.84
CA GLY A 230 -9.41 -13.70 -4.38
C GLY A 230 -9.94 -12.46 -3.68
N SER A 231 -10.08 -12.55 -2.38
CA SER A 231 -10.56 -11.45 -1.55
C SER A 231 -9.56 -10.30 -1.60
N THR A 232 -10.02 -9.10 -1.97
CA THR A 232 -9.15 -7.93 -2.04
C THR A 232 -9.00 -7.32 -0.66
N VAL A 233 -7.78 -7.34 -0.13
CA VAL A 233 -7.42 -6.75 1.18
C VAL A 233 -7.27 -5.24 1.03
N ASN A 234 -6.50 -4.80 0.04
CA ASN A 234 -6.30 -3.40 -0.27
C ASN A 234 -6.15 -3.17 -1.77
N VAL A 235 -6.46 -1.95 -2.21
CA VAL A 235 -6.41 -1.54 -3.61
C VAL A 235 -6.23 -0.02 -3.72
N SER A 236 -5.43 0.43 -4.67
CA SER A 236 -5.36 1.84 -5.08
C SER A 236 -5.31 1.99 -6.60
N ALA A 237 -5.73 3.16 -7.06
CA ALA A 237 -5.54 3.62 -8.42
C ALA A 237 -5.07 5.06 -8.34
N ASP A 238 -3.86 5.34 -8.77
CA ASP A 238 -3.22 6.63 -8.66
C ASP A 238 -2.86 7.15 -10.06
N PRO A 239 -3.32 8.35 -10.47
CA PRO A 239 -2.97 8.93 -11.75
C PRO A 239 -1.47 9.27 -11.79
N ASP A 240 -0.83 9.16 -12.96
CA ASP A 240 0.56 9.60 -13.11
C ASP A 240 0.70 11.13 -13.20
N GLU A 241 1.93 11.61 -13.33
CA GLU A 241 2.25 13.04 -13.37
C GLU A 241 1.54 13.79 -14.51
N THR A 242 1.22 13.12 -15.62
CA THR A 242 0.51 13.73 -16.75
C THR A 242 -0.95 13.90 -16.43
N LEU A 243 -1.59 12.86 -15.91
CA LEU A 243 -3.00 12.92 -15.52
C LEU A 243 -3.23 13.86 -14.34
N VAL A 244 -2.32 13.88 -13.36
CA VAL A 244 -2.38 14.82 -12.23
C VAL A 244 -2.22 16.27 -12.69
N ARG A 245 -1.31 16.55 -13.62
CA ARG A 245 -1.20 17.89 -14.23
C ARG A 245 -2.51 18.34 -14.87
N ARG A 246 -3.23 17.42 -15.52
CA ARG A 246 -4.55 17.68 -16.13
C ARG A 246 -5.66 17.84 -15.10
N GLY A 247 -5.39 17.65 -13.81
CA GLY A 247 -6.38 17.73 -12.74
C GLY A 247 -7.29 16.51 -12.69
N ILE A 248 -6.84 15.36 -13.19
CA ILE A 248 -7.59 14.10 -13.11
C ILE A 248 -7.34 13.45 -11.75
N ILE A 249 -8.43 13.06 -11.10
CA ILE A 249 -8.44 12.23 -9.90
C ILE A 249 -9.15 10.91 -10.20
N THR A 250 -8.88 9.91 -9.37
CA THR A 250 -9.33 8.54 -9.53
C THR A 250 -10.07 8.06 -8.29
N GLY A 251 -10.95 7.08 -8.48
CA GLY A 251 -11.47 6.26 -7.38
C GLY A 251 -11.79 4.86 -7.84
N ILE A 252 -11.54 3.88 -6.97
CA ILE A 252 -11.53 2.48 -7.32
C ILE A 252 -12.50 1.67 -6.47
N SER A 253 -13.22 0.77 -7.12
CA SER A 253 -13.91 -0.33 -6.47
C SER A 253 -13.36 -1.64 -7.00
N SER A 254 -13.53 -2.71 -6.22
CA SER A 254 -13.08 -4.03 -6.63
C SER A 254 -14.10 -5.10 -6.28
N SER A 255 -13.98 -6.23 -6.94
CA SER A 255 -14.58 -7.50 -6.54
C SER A 255 -13.46 -8.54 -6.47
N PRO A 256 -13.75 -9.81 -6.18
CA PRO A 256 -12.75 -10.86 -6.31
C PRO A 256 -12.19 -11.05 -7.74
N THR A 257 -12.93 -10.63 -8.78
CA THR A 257 -12.63 -10.94 -10.19
C THR A 257 -12.30 -9.71 -11.05
N GLU A 258 -12.63 -8.50 -10.62
CA GLU A 258 -12.31 -7.28 -11.37
C GLU A 258 -12.17 -6.01 -10.51
N LEU A 259 -11.59 -4.97 -11.11
CA LEU A 259 -11.54 -3.59 -10.65
C LEU A 259 -12.36 -2.69 -11.57
N HIS A 260 -12.97 -1.67 -10.98
CA HIS A 260 -13.53 -0.54 -11.71
C HIS A 260 -12.92 0.76 -11.20
N VAL A 261 -12.45 1.61 -12.11
CA VAL A 261 -11.93 2.94 -11.77
C VAL A 261 -12.79 4.02 -12.42
N ASP A 262 -13.30 4.92 -11.58
CA ASP A 262 -13.90 6.18 -12.00
C ASP A 262 -12.83 7.27 -12.09
N LEU A 263 -12.95 8.08 -13.13
CA LEU A 263 -12.09 9.21 -13.43
C LEU A 263 -12.91 10.49 -13.27
N PHE A 264 -12.35 11.51 -12.64
CA PHE A 264 -13.01 12.79 -12.47
C PHE A 264 -12.06 13.93 -12.83
N ASP A 265 -12.53 14.83 -13.68
CA ASP A 265 -11.82 16.03 -14.06
C ASP A 265 -12.19 17.15 -13.08
N THR A 266 -11.21 17.59 -12.30
CA THR A 266 -11.38 18.63 -11.29
C THR A 266 -11.52 20.03 -11.88
N ARG A 267 -11.06 20.25 -13.11
CA ARG A 267 -11.16 21.55 -13.82
C ARG A 267 -12.55 21.73 -14.39
N SER A 268 -13.06 20.72 -15.11
CA SER A 268 -14.44 20.75 -15.62
C SER A 268 -15.48 20.28 -14.60
N LYS A 269 -15.05 19.88 -13.39
CA LYS A 269 -15.87 19.44 -12.25
C LYS A 269 -16.87 18.32 -12.60
N ARG A 270 -16.48 17.42 -13.50
CA ARG A 270 -17.33 16.30 -13.95
C ARG A 270 -16.60 14.99 -13.97
N ARG A 271 -17.37 13.92 -13.90
CA ARG A 271 -16.92 12.56 -14.17
C ARG A 271 -16.57 12.42 -15.66
N ILE A 272 -15.47 11.73 -15.94
CA ILE A 272 -15.06 11.34 -17.28
C ILE A 272 -15.75 10.01 -17.64
N ASP A 273 -16.38 9.97 -18.80
CA ASP A 273 -17.05 8.80 -19.37
C ASP A 273 -16.32 8.33 -20.62
N LEU A 274 -15.53 7.25 -20.47
CA LEU A 274 -14.65 6.76 -21.53
C LEU A 274 -15.40 6.18 -22.74
N ARG A 275 -16.73 6.02 -22.68
CA ARG A 275 -17.54 5.65 -23.86
C ARG A 275 -17.52 6.76 -24.90
N HIS A 276 -17.37 8.01 -24.47
CA HIS A 276 -17.33 9.16 -25.36
C HIS A 276 -15.91 9.40 -25.91
N PRO A 277 -15.74 9.52 -27.24
CA PRO A 277 -14.44 9.79 -27.86
C PRO A 277 -13.76 11.07 -27.34
N ALA A 278 -14.53 12.13 -27.06
CA ALA A 278 -14.01 13.38 -26.53
C ALA A 278 -13.32 13.20 -25.17
N ASP A 279 -13.92 12.39 -24.29
CA ASP A 279 -13.37 12.07 -22.96
C ASP A 279 -12.12 11.20 -23.06
N ARG A 280 -12.08 10.27 -24.02
CA ARG A 280 -10.85 9.53 -24.32
C ARG A 280 -9.74 10.44 -24.81
N LYS A 281 -10.05 11.47 -25.61
CA LYS A 281 -9.07 12.46 -26.08
C LYS A 281 -8.47 13.27 -24.91
N VAL A 282 -9.28 13.65 -23.92
CA VAL A 282 -8.80 14.33 -22.70
C VAL A 282 -7.82 13.45 -21.92
N MET A 283 -8.08 12.15 -21.87
CA MET A 283 -7.24 11.18 -21.15
C MET A 283 -6.00 10.75 -21.95
N ALA A 284 -6.07 10.74 -23.27
CA ALA A 284 -5.03 10.18 -24.11
C ALA A 284 -3.67 10.90 -23.98
N GLY A 285 -2.59 10.14 -24.12
CA GLY A 285 -1.24 10.71 -24.24
C GLY A 285 -0.14 9.65 -24.14
N ALA A 286 0.99 9.91 -24.79
CA ALA A 286 2.18 9.04 -24.74
C ALA A 286 2.73 8.85 -23.31
N TYR A 287 2.44 9.79 -22.42
CA TYR A 287 2.82 9.78 -21.01
C TYR A 287 1.60 9.84 -20.06
N ALA A 288 0.38 9.51 -20.52
CA ALA A 288 -0.81 9.49 -19.68
C ALA A 288 -1.11 8.07 -19.17
N ASN A 289 -0.70 7.78 -17.94
CA ASN A 289 -0.92 6.51 -17.25
C ASN A 289 -1.71 6.67 -15.96
N MET A 290 -2.25 5.55 -15.50
CA MET A 290 -2.71 5.34 -14.14
C MET A 290 -2.00 4.11 -13.57
N TRP A 291 -1.40 4.26 -12.40
CA TRP A 291 -0.85 3.16 -11.63
C TRP A 291 -1.97 2.50 -10.83
N VAL A 292 -2.07 1.18 -10.90
CA VAL A 292 -3.00 0.41 -10.05
C VAL A 292 -2.22 -0.57 -9.19
N ALA A 293 -2.67 -0.74 -7.95
CA ALA A 293 -2.08 -1.62 -6.96
C ALA A 293 -3.17 -2.41 -6.25
N TRP A 294 -2.89 -3.66 -5.87
CA TRP A 294 -3.72 -4.39 -4.92
C TRP A 294 -2.94 -5.45 -4.16
N THR A 295 -3.54 -5.88 -3.05
CA THR A 295 -3.11 -7.08 -2.31
C THR A 295 -4.33 -7.96 -2.05
N LYS A 296 -4.16 -9.27 -2.19
CA LYS A 296 -5.22 -10.28 -2.05
C LYS A 296 -4.78 -11.45 -1.20
N THR A 297 -5.73 -12.09 -0.52
CA THR A 297 -5.47 -13.33 0.23
C THR A 297 -5.34 -14.52 -0.73
N THR A 298 -4.38 -15.41 -0.47
CA THR A 298 -4.24 -16.69 -1.20
C THR A 298 -5.20 -17.76 -0.68
N ALA A 299 -5.66 -17.64 0.57
CA ALA A 299 -6.57 -18.59 1.19
C ALA A 299 -8.04 -18.31 0.80
N ARG A 300 -8.61 -19.16 -0.06
CA ARG A 300 -10.04 -19.48 -0.08
C ARG A 300 -10.23 -20.98 -0.29
N PRO A 301 -11.10 -21.66 0.49
CA PRO A 301 -11.51 -23.03 0.20
C PRO A 301 -12.15 -23.11 -1.19
N GLY A 302 -11.68 -24.04 -2.04
CA GLY A 302 -12.25 -24.31 -3.37
C GLY A 302 -11.61 -23.59 -4.57
N LEU A 303 -10.56 -22.80 -4.37
CA LEU A 303 -9.76 -22.21 -5.46
C LEU A 303 -8.27 -22.47 -5.20
N ALA A 304 -7.83 -23.70 -5.44
CA ALA A 304 -6.41 -24.02 -5.55
C ALA A 304 -5.90 -23.54 -6.90
N ASN A 305 -5.67 -22.23 -7.07
CA ASN A 305 -5.00 -21.69 -8.25
C ASN A 305 -4.17 -20.47 -7.84
N ALA A 306 -3.10 -20.68 -7.08
CA ALA A 306 -1.88 -19.93 -7.31
C ALA A 306 -0.98 -20.87 -8.08
N THR A 307 -1.13 -20.94 -9.41
CA THR A 307 -0.12 -21.59 -10.23
C THR A 307 1.17 -20.77 -10.06
N THR A 308 2.24 -21.45 -9.67
CA THR A 308 3.59 -20.88 -9.49
C THR A 308 4.32 -20.75 -10.82
N THR A 309 3.66 -21.07 -11.94
CA THR A 309 4.25 -21.11 -13.27
C THR A 309 4.19 -19.71 -13.91
N PRO A 310 5.35 -19.08 -14.21
CA PRO A 310 5.40 -17.84 -14.97
C PRO A 310 4.80 -18.04 -16.37
N ALA A 311 3.97 -17.10 -16.84
CA ALA A 311 3.62 -17.05 -18.26
C ALA A 311 4.61 -16.15 -19.00
N LEU A 312 5.28 -16.72 -20.02
CA LEU A 312 6.21 -16.03 -20.92
C LEU A 312 5.44 -15.17 -21.96
N ASP A 313 5.86 -13.91 -22.15
CA ASP A 313 5.44 -13.03 -23.26
C ASP A 313 6.69 -12.58 -24.06
N LYS A 314 6.49 -11.91 -25.20
CA LYS A 314 7.47 -11.41 -26.18
C LYS A 314 8.62 -10.57 -25.59
N TYR A 315 8.54 -10.15 -24.33
CA TYR A 315 9.56 -9.36 -23.62
C TYR A 315 10.33 -10.15 -22.54
N GLY A 316 10.13 -11.48 -22.45
CA GLY A 316 10.66 -12.35 -21.39
C GLY A 316 9.58 -12.82 -20.40
N ASP A 317 10.00 -13.41 -19.27
CA ASP A 317 9.18 -14.08 -18.24
C ASP A 317 8.14 -13.20 -17.50
N PHE A 318 7.28 -12.37 -18.13
CA PHE A 318 6.19 -11.66 -17.41
C PHE A 318 5.01 -11.24 -18.33
N VAL A 319 3.70 -11.38 -18.06
CA VAL A 319 2.84 -12.37 -17.36
C VAL A 319 1.36 -12.05 -17.71
N HIS A 320 0.65 -13.01 -18.31
CA HIS A 320 -0.70 -13.39 -17.89
C HIS A 320 -0.54 -14.25 -16.62
N GLY A 321 -0.87 -13.77 -15.41
CA GLY A 321 -0.55 -14.52 -14.17
C GLY A 321 -0.19 -13.69 -12.92
N SER A 322 0.19 -14.38 -11.85
CA SER A 322 0.51 -13.82 -10.53
C SER A 322 2.02 -13.87 -10.23
N ALA A 323 2.53 -12.89 -9.47
CA ALA A 323 3.75 -13.13 -8.72
C ALA A 323 3.44 -14.09 -7.55
N PRO A 324 4.33 -15.03 -7.22
CA PRO A 324 4.13 -15.88 -6.05
C PRO A 324 4.05 -15.04 -4.77
N ALA A 325 3.49 -15.60 -3.71
CA ALA A 325 3.52 -14.97 -2.40
C ALA A 325 4.97 -14.64 -2.00
N GLY A 326 5.21 -13.46 -1.44
CA GLY A 326 6.56 -12.91 -1.20
C GLY A 326 7.36 -12.48 -2.44
N GLY A 327 6.88 -12.76 -3.66
CA GLY A 327 7.56 -12.44 -4.92
C GLY A 327 7.55 -10.96 -5.33
N VAL A 328 6.83 -10.12 -4.59
CA VAL A 328 6.77 -8.67 -4.78
C VAL A 328 7.28 -7.98 -3.52
N ARG A 329 8.38 -7.23 -3.65
CA ARG A 329 8.87 -6.37 -2.57
C ARG A 329 8.09 -5.06 -2.57
N GLN A 330 7.42 -4.79 -1.46
CA GLN A 330 6.75 -3.52 -1.23
C GLN A 330 7.60 -2.65 -0.31
N THR A 331 7.85 -1.43 -0.75
CA THR A 331 8.69 -0.45 -0.07
C THR A 331 7.94 0.87 0.01
N GLY A 332 8.42 1.79 0.84
CA GLY A 332 7.77 3.08 1.03
C GLY A 332 8.41 3.90 2.13
N CYS A 333 8.11 5.21 2.11
CA CYS A 333 8.68 6.20 3.01
C CYS A 333 7.70 7.34 3.24
N GLU A 334 7.86 8.05 4.36
CA GLU A 334 7.22 9.34 4.59
C GLU A 334 8.21 10.46 4.29
N VAL A 335 7.76 11.49 3.58
CA VAL A 335 8.55 12.70 3.31
C VAL A 335 7.81 13.90 3.88
N ARG A 336 8.53 14.75 4.60
CA ARG A 336 8.00 16.03 5.11
C ARG A 336 8.80 17.20 4.57
N PHE A 337 8.21 18.38 4.66
CA PHE A 337 8.84 19.64 4.27
C PHE A 337 9.09 20.45 5.53
N GLY A 338 10.36 20.72 5.83
CA GLY A 338 10.79 21.34 7.09
C GLY A 338 11.95 22.31 6.94
N GLY A 339 12.34 22.94 8.06
CA GLY A 339 13.45 23.89 8.13
C GLY A 339 13.24 25.20 7.35
N THR A 340 14.27 26.03 7.33
CA THR A 340 14.32 27.25 6.51
C THR A 340 14.25 26.87 5.04
N GLY A 341 13.33 27.49 4.29
CA GLY A 341 13.11 27.16 2.87
C GLY A 341 12.24 25.92 2.62
N ALA A 342 11.74 25.24 3.66
CA ALA A 342 10.83 24.10 3.56
C ALA A 342 11.38 22.97 2.66
N HIS A 343 12.60 22.51 2.88
CA HIS A 343 13.20 21.45 2.06
C HIS A 343 12.58 20.07 2.39
N PRO A 344 12.45 19.18 1.39
CA PRO A 344 11.94 17.83 1.63
C PRO A 344 12.98 16.97 2.36
N SER A 345 12.52 16.17 3.32
CA SER A 345 13.34 15.20 4.04
C SER A 345 12.57 13.91 4.27
N ILE A 346 13.26 12.78 4.18
CA ILE A 346 12.73 11.46 4.59
C ILE A 346 12.53 11.48 6.11
N ILE A 347 11.40 10.95 6.57
CA ILE A 347 11.09 10.77 7.98
C ILE A 347 10.84 9.30 8.26
N SER A 348 11.53 8.76 9.26
CA SER A 348 11.20 7.49 9.90
C SER A 348 10.70 7.78 11.31
N THR A 349 9.56 7.21 11.69
CA THR A 349 8.98 7.35 13.03
C THR A 349 8.69 5.96 13.61
N SER A 350 8.27 5.89 14.87
CA SER A 350 7.76 4.64 15.43
C SER A 350 6.54 4.08 14.68
N ALA A 351 5.79 4.91 13.96
CA ALA A 351 4.63 4.50 13.16
C ALA A 351 4.95 4.28 11.67
N SER A 352 6.13 4.70 11.18
CA SER A 352 6.49 4.66 9.76
C SER A 352 7.95 4.24 9.57
N SER A 353 8.16 3.19 8.80
CA SER A 353 9.49 2.82 8.31
C SER A 353 9.73 3.46 6.94
N CYS A 354 10.95 3.93 6.70
CA CYS A 354 11.39 4.23 5.33
C CYS A 354 12.21 3.06 4.80
N THR A 355 11.70 2.42 3.77
CA THR A 355 12.38 1.33 3.07
C THR A 355 12.39 1.66 1.58
N GLY A 356 13.52 1.43 0.91
CA GLY A 356 13.62 1.59 -0.54
C GLY A 356 13.85 3.00 -1.08
N ALA A 357 13.98 4.04 -0.24
CA ALA A 357 14.49 5.35 -0.66
C ALA A 357 15.86 5.64 -0.04
N ALA A 358 16.82 6.05 -0.86
CA ALA A 358 18.12 6.56 -0.43
C ALA A 358 18.05 8.05 -0.08
N SER A 359 17.38 8.84 -0.91
CA SER A 359 17.34 10.29 -0.77
C SER A 359 16.11 10.89 -1.44
N VAL A 360 15.81 12.13 -1.03
CA VAL A 360 14.78 12.96 -1.64
C VAL A 360 15.34 14.34 -1.95
N SER A 361 14.91 14.93 -3.05
CA SER A 361 15.35 16.25 -3.47
C SER A 361 14.28 16.95 -4.32
N VAL A 362 14.46 18.25 -4.54
CA VAL A 362 13.67 18.98 -5.52
C VAL A 362 14.31 18.82 -6.89
N GLY A 363 13.58 18.20 -7.82
CA GLY A 363 14.02 18.02 -9.20
C GLY A 363 13.95 19.32 -10.03
N PRO A 364 14.63 19.35 -11.19
CA PRO A 364 14.72 20.55 -12.03
C PRO A 364 13.36 21.01 -12.59
N GLY A 365 12.41 20.09 -12.72
CA GLY A 365 11.04 20.36 -13.15
C GLY A 365 10.06 20.72 -12.02
N GLY A 366 10.56 21.08 -10.84
CA GLY A 366 9.73 21.39 -9.66
C GLY A 366 9.06 20.15 -9.05
N THR A 367 9.58 18.97 -9.31
CA THR A 367 9.11 17.67 -8.78
C THR A 367 9.78 17.34 -7.46
N LEU A 368 9.18 16.43 -6.69
CA LEU A 368 9.90 15.72 -5.63
C LEU A 368 10.55 14.51 -6.29
N ARG A 369 11.88 14.52 -6.40
CA ARG A 369 12.65 13.39 -6.91
C ARG A 369 13.01 12.48 -5.74
N VAL A 370 12.73 11.20 -5.89
CA VAL A 370 13.02 10.17 -4.89
C VAL A 370 13.96 9.16 -5.52
N VAL A 371 15.16 9.02 -4.95
CA VAL A 371 16.16 8.07 -5.41
C VAL A 371 16.01 6.79 -4.59
N ALA A 372 15.96 5.65 -5.27
CA ALA A 372 15.83 4.35 -4.64
C ALA A 372 17.11 3.94 -3.90
N ALA A 373 16.97 3.18 -2.82
CA ALA A 373 18.11 2.59 -2.12
C ALA A 373 18.82 1.52 -2.96
N ALA A 374 20.14 1.37 -2.79
CA ALA A 374 20.91 0.29 -3.41
C ALA A 374 20.28 -1.09 -3.10
N GLY A 375 20.22 -1.99 -4.08
CA GLY A 375 19.58 -3.31 -3.94
C GLY A 375 18.05 -3.30 -4.03
N THR A 376 17.43 -2.12 -4.18
CA THR A 376 16.01 -2.01 -4.54
C THR A 376 15.79 -1.61 -5.99
N SER A 377 16.84 -1.20 -6.72
CA SER A 377 16.79 -0.81 -8.14
C SER A 377 16.23 -1.94 -9.01
N GLY A 378 15.03 -1.72 -9.53
CA GLY A 378 14.33 -2.67 -10.38
C GLY A 378 13.06 -2.04 -10.94
N PRO A 379 12.43 -2.68 -11.94
CA PRO A 379 11.23 -2.18 -12.58
C PRO A 379 10.09 -2.01 -11.57
N ILE A 380 9.34 -0.92 -11.74
CA ILE A 380 8.22 -0.58 -10.85
C ILE A 380 6.93 -1.24 -11.36
N ILE A 381 6.21 -1.88 -10.43
CA ILE A 381 4.86 -2.41 -10.67
C ILE A 381 3.80 -1.32 -10.41
N THR A 382 3.97 -0.53 -9.34
CA THR A 382 3.02 0.54 -8.96
C THR A 382 3.62 1.51 -7.94
N THR A 383 3.13 2.75 -7.89
CA THR A 383 3.44 3.76 -6.87
C THR A 383 2.23 4.07 -5.96
N THR A 384 2.37 4.90 -4.90
CA THR A 384 1.24 5.23 -3.99
C THR A 384 1.11 6.72 -3.63
N THR A 385 -0.04 7.02 -3.00
CA THR A 385 -0.80 8.25 -2.72
C THR A 385 -0.18 9.28 -1.76
N VAL A 386 -0.41 10.56 -2.08
CA VAL A 386 -0.04 11.73 -1.26
C VAL A 386 -1.19 12.19 -0.34
N SER A 387 -0.89 12.47 0.93
CA SER A 387 -1.88 12.84 1.94
C SER A 387 -1.37 13.89 2.93
N SER A 388 -1.83 15.14 2.75
CA SER A 388 -1.58 16.24 3.69
C SER A 388 -2.43 16.11 4.97
N ARG A 389 -1.85 16.40 6.16
CA ARG A 389 -2.54 16.34 7.48
C ARG A 389 -3.00 17.71 8.00
N SER A 390 -3.50 18.57 7.12
CA SER A 390 -3.62 19.97 7.51
C SER A 390 -5.00 20.43 7.91
N ALA A 391 -5.01 21.40 8.83
CA ALA A 391 -6.18 22.23 9.08
C ALA A 391 -6.64 22.99 7.81
N ALA A 392 -5.72 23.31 6.90
CA ALA A 392 -5.98 24.00 5.64
C ALA A 392 -5.82 23.06 4.43
N ASP A 393 -6.59 21.97 4.32
CA ASP A 393 -6.42 20.99 3.25
C ASP A 393 -6.55 21.66 1.87
N TYR A 394 -5.49 21.58 1.06
CA TYR A 394 -5.42 22.13 -0.30
C TYR A 394 -5.79 21.09 -1.36
N GLY A 395 -6.22 19.90 -0.96
CA GLY A 395 -6.54 18.80 -1.86
C GLY A 395 -5.33 18.40 -2.71
N ILE A 396 -4.14 18.36 -2.11
CA ILE A 396 -2.89 18.09 -2.84
C ILE A 396 -2.87 16.62 -3.26
N ARG A 397 -2.75 16.38 -4.57
CA ARG A 397 -2.58 15.06 -5.17
C ARG A 397 -1.23 15.00 -5.84
N ALA A 398 -0.62 13.82 -5.92
CA ALA A 398 0.57 13.65 -6.72
C ALA A 398 0.43 12.51 -7.70
N GLY A 399 1.15 12.67 -8.81
CA GLY A 399 1.33 11.66 -9.82
C GLY A 399 2.80 11.36 -9.98
N ALA A 400 3.11 10.08 -10.12
CA ALA A 400 4.48 9.58 -10.18
C ALA A 400 4.88 9.23 -11.61
N SER A 401 6.10 9.66 -11.97
CA SER A 401 6.80 9.30 -13.19
C SER A 401 8.09 8.57 -12.85
N GLY A 402 8.50 7.60 -13.65
CA GLY A 402 9.74 6.84 -13.46
C GLY A 402 9.50 5.34 -13.51
N GLY A 403 10.57 4.56 -13.42
CA GLY A 403 10.48 3.11 -13.60
C GLY A 403 11.66 2.30 -13.09
N VAL A 404 12.87 2.87 -13.02
CA VAL A 404 14.05 2.19 -12.47
C VAL A 404 14.94 3.21 -11.76
N GLY A 405 15.31 2.94 -10.49
CA GLY A 405 16.31 3.74 -9.77
C GLY A 405 15.79 5.05 -9.16
N ASP A 406 14.95 5.81 -9.85
CA ASP A 406 14.34 7.02 -9.32
C ASP A 406 12.89 7.22 -9.75
N THR A 407 12.17 8.07 -9.00
CA THR A 407 10.78 8.39 -9.24
C THR A 407 10.54 9.87 -8.97
N ASP A 408 9.97 10.57 -9.94
CA ASP A 408 9.57 11.95 -9.86
C ASP A 408 8.09 12.06 -9.50
N TYR A 409 7.79 12.76 -8.42
CA TYR A 409 6.42 13.07 -8.00
C TYR A 409 6.09 14.52 -8.34
N ARG A 410 5.01 14.70 -9.11
CA ARG A 410 4.46 16.02 -9.40
C ARG A 410 3.18 16.24 -8.63
N PHE A 411 3.04 17.41 -8.02
CA PHE A 411 1.91 17.74 -7.15
C PHE A 411 0.93 18.70 -7.81
N TYR A 412 -0.36 18.47 -7.62
CA TYR A 412 -1.45 19.33 -8.04
C TYR A 412 -2.31 19.69 -6.84
N SER A 413 -2.55 20.98 -6.61
CA SER A 413 -3.51 21.42 -5.61
C SER A 413 -4.86 21.60 -6.29
N ILE A 414 -5.84 20.79 -5.87
CA ILE A 414 -7.22 20.95 -6.33
C ILE A 414 -7.78 22.31 -5.89
N ARG A 415 -7.46 22.76 -4.68
CA ARG A 415 -7.92 24.05 -4.16
C ARG A 415 -7.38 25.25 -4.96
N LEU A 416 -6.11 25.19 -5.37
CA LEU A 416 -5.49 26.26 -6.16
C LEU A 416 -5.72 26.09 -7.68
N GLY A 417 -6.23 24.94 -8.12
CA GLY A 417 -6.45 24.64 -9.54
C GLY A 417 -5.16 24.59 -10.37
N ARG A 418 -4.00 24.34 -9.75
CA ARG A 418 -2.69 24.36 -10.43
C ARG A 418 -1.72 23.31 -9.92
N THR A 419 -0.72 23.02 -10.76
CA THR A 419 0.47 22.26 -10.37
C THR A 419 1.32 23.10 -9.41
N LEU A 420 1.92 22.45 -8.42
CA LEU A 420 2.87 23.04 -7.49
C LEU A 420 4.29 22.86 -8.04
N ASP A 421 5.09 23.93 -8.00
CA ASP A 421 6.49 23.94 -8.39
C ASP A 421 7.36 23.97 -7.14
N LEU A 422 7.92 22.81 -6.76
CA LEU A 422 8.71 22.69 -5.55
C LEU A 422 10.03 23.47 -5.59
N ARG A 423 10.41 24.14 -6.69
CA ARG A 423 11.53 25.09 -6.68
C ARG A 423 11.14 26.39 -5.97
N LYS A 424 9.85 26.72 -5.93
CA LYS A 424 9.32 27.90 -5.26
C LYS A 424 9.13 27.62 -3.76
N ALA A 425 9.76 28.43 -2.92
CA ALA A 425 9.63 28.31 -1.47
C ALA A 425 8.17 28.36 -1.01
N ALA A 426 7.34 29.23 -1.60
CA ALA A 426 5.92 29.35 -1.28
C ALA A 426 5.13 28.04 -1.51
N ASP A 427 5.44 27.28 -2.57
CA ASP A 427 4.77 26.02 -2.87
C ASP A 427 5.22 24.90 -1.92
N ARG A 428 6.50 24.89 -1.51
CA ARG A 428 6.98 24.00 -0.45
C ARG A 428 6.40 24.36 0.92
N ASP A 429 6.25 25.65 1.16
CA ASP A 429 5.72 26.19 2.41
C ASP A 429 4.25 25.81 2.62
N LEU A 430 3.50 25.57 1.54
CA LEU A 430 2.18 24.93 1.63
C LEU A 430 2.29 23.62 2.40
N PHE A 431 3.20 22.71 2.05
CA PHE A 431 3.37 21.42 2.74
C PHE A 431 3.79 21.60 4.21
N ARG A 432 4.73 22.52 4.48
CA ARG A 432 5.22 22.79 5.84
C ARG A 432 4.12 23.34 6.74
N ARG A 433 3.42 24.40 6.33
CA ARG A 433 2.33 25.03 7.12
C ARG A 433 1.16 24.09 7.36
N THR A 434 1.04 23.10 6.50
CA THR A 434 -0.06 22.13 6.52
C THR A 434 0.31 20.85 7.28
N ASP A 435 1.52 20.76 7.84
CA ASP A 435 2.10 19.50 8.36
C ASP A 435 1.80 18.32 7.40
N ALA A 436 1.94 18.59 6.10
CA ALA A 436 1.67 17.61 5.08
C ALA A 436 2.81 16.60 5.04
N ALA A 437 2.42 15.33 5.11
CA ALA A 437 3.30 14.23 4.79
C ALA A 437 3.03 13.76 3.37
N VAL A 438 4.09 13.49 2.62
CA VAL A 438 4.00 12.78 1.34
C VAL A 438 4.32 11.33 1.65
N VAL A 439 3.31 10.47 1.54
CA VAL A 439 3.49 9.03 1.73
C VAL A 439 3.83 8.43 0.37
N LEU A 440 5.02 7.87 0.27
CA LEU A 440 5.52 7.22 -0.93
C LEU A 440 5.48 5.72 -0.74
N GLY A 441 5.23 4.99 -1.83
CA GLY A 441 5.28 3.55 -1.82
C GLY A 441 5.51 3.01 -3.22
N TRP A 442 6.21 1.89 -3.31
CA TRP A 442 6.49 1.17 -4.56
C TRP A 442 6.30 -0.32 -4.38
N SER A 443 5.79 -0.99 -5.41
CA SER A 443 5.93 -2.44 -5.56
C SER A 443 6.98 -2.72 -6.64
N ARG A 444 7.87 -3.68 -6.39
CA ARG A 444 8.86 -4.19 -7.36
C ARG A 444 8.90 -5.71 -7.31
N THR A 445 9.29 -6.36 -8.40
CA THR A 445 9.59 -7.80 -8.35
C THR A 445 10.74 -8.05 -7.39
N ALA A 446 10.67 -9.11 -6.60
CA ALA A 446 11.82 -9.56 -5.83
C ALA A 446 12.92 -10.02 -6.79
N PRO A 447 14.21 -9.80 -6.47
CA PRO A 447 15.29 -10.46 -7.19
C PRO A 447 15.05 -11.97 -7.13
N VAL A 448 15.11 -12.66 -8.27
CA VAL A 448 15.13 -14.13 -8.29
C VAL A 448 16.37 -14.54 -7.50
N PRO A 449 16.26 -15.39 -6.46
CA PRO A 449 17.45 -15.91 -5.80
C PRO A 449 18.30 -16.58 -6.88
N VAL A 450 19.50 -16.07 -7.10
CA VAL A 450 20.47 -16.75 -7.97
C VAL A 450 20.69 -18.10 -7.29
N ALA A 451 20.27 -19.18 -7.94
CA ALA A 451 20.53 -20.52 -7.43
C ALA A 451 22.04 -20.64 -7.21
N VAL A 452 22.46 -20.74 -5.95
CA VAL A 452 23.85 -21.04 -5.65
C VAL A 452 24.06 -22.44 -6.21
N PRO A 453 24.94 -22.64 -7.21
CA PRO A 453 25.19 -23.97 -7.74
C PRO A 453 25.57 -24.86 -6.56
N ALA A 454 24.88 -25.99 -6.42
CA ALA A 454 25.23 -26.98 -5.42
C ALA A 454 26.72 -27.28 -5.57
N LYS A 455 27.50 -27.07 -4.50
CA LYS A 455 28.90 -27.49 -4.49
C LYS A 455 28.88 -29.00 -4.70
N GLY A 456 29.35 -29.43 -5.86
CA GLY A 456 29.59 -30.84 -6.19
C GLY A 456 30.76 -31.39 -5.40
#